data_AF-A0A2H5W1L3-F1
#
_entry.id   AF-A0A2H5W1L3-F1
#
_cell.length_a   1.000
_cell.length_b   1.000
_cell.length_c   1.000
_cell.angle_alpha   90.00
_cell.angle_beta   90.00
_cell.angle_gamma   90.00
#
_symmetry.space_group_name_H-M   'P 1'
#
loop_
_entity.id
_entity.type
_entity.pdbx_description
1 polymer ?
#
loop_
_entity_poly.entity_id
_entity_poly.type
_entity_poly.pdbx_seq_one_letter_code
_entity_poly.pdbx_strand_id
1 'polypeptide(L)'
;MPTVLELYEKLKPKLGEEETRALLEFVETSIERRAATKEDLRQTEAALREDIRKTEAALKEDLRQTGAALREEIRKTEAALKEDLRQVEVELREEIQRLGGELRQTEAGLKEDIHQVEAGLREELRQTEAGLREEIQRLEGELRKTEAGLKEDIHQVEAGLREELRQTEAGLREEIQRLEGGVRKLEGELRKVEMGLRDEIHRLEGELQRVETALRGEIHRLDQKIDGAKVELLKWTFGFWVGNIAVLSGIMFALFRAFIGT
;
A
#
# COMPACT_ATOMS: atom_id res chain seq x y z
N MET A 1 126.81 -58.62 55.94
CA MET A 1 126.20 -59.35 57.06
C MET A 1 127.28 -60.26 57.63
N PRO A 2 127.53 -60.27 58.95
CA PRO A 2 128.41 -61.27 59.55
C PRO A 2 127.88 -62.67 59.21
N THR A 3 128.77 -63.61 58.88
CA THR A 3 128.43 -64.97 58.46
C THR A 3 127.92 -65.79 59.64
N VAL A 4 127.06 -66.78 59.41
CA VAL A 4 126.53 -67.70 60.46
C VAL A 4 127.66 -68.31 61.31
N LEU A 5 128.82 -68.56 60.67
CA LEU A 5 130.07 -68.96 61.34
C LEU A 5 130.61 -67.93 62.33
N GLU A 6 130.66 -66.65 61.97
CA GLU A 6 131.15 -65.58 62.85
C GLU A 6 130.23 -65.34 64.05
N LEU A 7 128.91 -65.54 63.88
CA LEU A 7 127.94 -65.46 64.98
C LEU A 7 128.07 -66.67 65.93
N TYR A 8 128.24 -67.87 65.39
CA TYR A 8 128.42 -69.11 66.16
C TYR A 8 129.67 -69.03 67.07
N GLU A 9 130.81 -68.60 66.53
CA GLU A 9 132.06 -68.45 67.32
C GLU A 9 131.95 -67.42 68.45
N LYS A 10 131.19 -66.34 68.24
CA LYS A 10 130.99 -65.29 69.27
C LYS A 10 129.96 -65.64 70.34
N LEU A 11 128.95 -66.47 70.03
CA LEU A 11 127.85 -66.83 70.93
C LEU A 11 128.13 -68.10 71.74
N LYS A 12 128.87 -69.06 71.16
CA LYS A 12 129.26 -70.34 71.78
C LYS A 12 129.86 -70.23 73.19
N PRO A 13 130.75 -69.26 73.51
CA PRO A 13 131.33 -69.14 74.85
C PRO A 13 130.34 -68.63 75.92
N LYS A 14 129.25 -67.98 75.51
CA LYS A 14 128.33 -67.27 76.42
C LYS A 14 127.04 -68.01 76.73
N LEU A 15 126.57 -68.85 75.80
CA LEU A 15 125.26 -69.49 75.88
C LEU A 15 125.34 -71.02 76.01
N GLY A 16 126.44 -71.66 75.61
CA GLY A 16 126.52 -73.13 75.51
C GLY A 16 126.31 -73.63 74.08
N GLU A 17 126.76 -74.84 73.77
CA GLU A 17 126.73 -75.37 72.39
C GLU A 17 125.31 -75.67 71.90
N GLU A 18 124.44 -76.20 72.77
CA GLU A 18 123.05 -76.49 72.42
C GLU A 18 122.20 -75.21 72.29
N GLU A 19 122.32 -74.29 73.25
CA GLU A 19 121.56 -73.04 73.27
C GLU A 19 121.98 -72.10 72.13
N THR A 20 123.27 -72.09 71.76
CA THR A 20 123.77 -71.33 70.60
C THR A 20 123.25 -71.94 69.29
N ARG A 21 123.17 -73.27 69.16
CA ARG A 21 122.58 -73.94 67.99
C ARG A 21 121.08 -73.67 67.89
N ALA A 22 120.33 -73.81 68.98
CA ALA A 22 118.88 -73.55 69.00
C ALA A 22 118.53 -72.09 68.69
N LEU A 23 119.32 -71.12 69.19
CA LEU A 23 119.17 -69.70 68.84
C LEU A 23 119.50 -69.43 67.37
N LEU A 24 120.56 -70.05 66.82
CA LEU A 24 120.89 -69.91 65.40
C LEU A 24 119.83 -70.56 64.51
N GLU A 25 119.33 -71.74 64.85
CA GLU A 25 118.23 -72.42 64.14
C GLU A 25 116.95 -71.59 64.20
N PHE A 26 116.61 -71.00 65.35
CA PHE A 26 115.46 -70.09 65.48
C PHE A 26 115.65 -68.81 64.66
N VAL A 27 116.85 -68.23 64.64
CA VAL A 27 117.18 -67.04 63.84
C VAL A 27 117.16 -67.37 62.36
N GLU A 28 117.71 -68.51 61.94
CA GLU A 28 117.71 -69.01 60.56
C GLU A 28 116.27 -69.31 60.11
N THR A 29 115.49 -70.05 60.88
CA THR A 29 114.07 -70.30 60.63
C THR A 29 113.24 -69.00 60.60
N SER A 30 113.54 -68.03 61.46
CA SER A 30 112.84 -66.74 61.48
C SER A 30 113.22 -65.87 60.28
N ILE A 31 114.48 -65.94 59.83
CA ILE A 31 114.96 -65.28 58.61
C ILE A 31 114.34 -65.95 57.39
N GLU A 32 114.30 -67.29 57.33
CA GLU A 32 113.66 -68.06 56.27
C GLU A 32 112.16 -67.81 56.20
N ARG A 33 111.44 -67.85 57.33
CA ARG A 33 110.01 -67.51 57.38
C ARG A 33 109.77 -66.09 56.90
N ARG A 34 110.54 -65.09 57.37
CA ARG A 34 110.42 -63.71 56.88
C ARG A 34 110.79 -63.58 55.41
N ALA A 35 111.79 -64.31 54.92
CA ALA A 35 112.17 -64.33 53.52
C ALA A 35 111.04 -64.94 52.67
N ALA A 36 110.46 -66.06 53.11
CA ALA A 36 109.30 -66.70 52.50
C ALA A 36 108.08 -65.77 52.49
N THR A 37 107.71 -65.15 53.62
CA THR A 37 106.57 -64.21 53.66
C THR A 37 106.79 -62.98 52.78
N LYS A 38 108.04 -62.50 52.67
CA LYS A 38 108.39 -61.37 51.80
C LYS A 38 108.35 -61.77 50.32
N GLU A 39 108.69 -63.02 50.03
CA GLU A 39 108.55 -63.60 48.69
C GLU A 39 107.07 -63.78 48.32
N ASP A 40 106.24 -64.31 49.22
CA ASP A 40 104.78 -64.39 49.05
C ASP A 40 104.15 -63.00 48.85
N LEU A 41 104.62 -61.99 49.60
CA LEU A 41 104.18 -60.60 49.45
C LEU A 41 104.57 -60.04 48.08
N ARG A 42 105.77 -60.35 47.58
CA ARG A 42 106.21 -59.95 46.23
C ARG A 42 105.39 -60.64 45.14
N GLN A 43 105.08 -61.92 45.31
CA GLN A 43 104.26 -62.68 44.37
C GLN A 43 102.82 -62.14 44.33
N THR A 44 102.22 -61.85 45.50
CA THR A 44 100.88 -61.24 45.58
C THR A 44 100.85 -59.82 45.04
N GLU A 45 101.86 -58.99 45.30
CA GLU A 45 101.96 -57.65 44.69
C GLU A 45 102.09 -57.73 43.16
N ALA A 46 102.89 -58.68 42.65
CA ALA A 46 103.02 -58.90 41.21
C ALA A 46 101.70 -59.36 40.58
N ALA A 47 100.99 -60.30 41.22
CA ALA A 47 99.68 -60.76 40.79
C ALA A 47 98.64 -59.63 40.78
N LEU A 48 98.57 -58.84 41.85
CA LEU A 48 97.66 -57.68 41.93
C LEU A 48 97.97 -56.63 40.86
N ARG A 49 99.25 -56.34 40.58
CA ARG A 49 99.64 -55.44 39.49
C ARG A 49 99.21 -55.97 38.13
N GLU A 50 99.31 -57.29 37.93
CA GLU A 50 98.84 -57.93 36.71
C GLU A 50 97.32 -57.83 36.57
N ASP A 51 96.57 -58.08 37.65
CA ASP A 51 95.11 -57.99 37.67
C ASP A 51 94.62 -56.56 37.44
N ILE A 52 95.27 -55.56 38.06
CA ILE A 52 94.99 -54.14 37.80
C ILE A 52 95.22 -53.83 36.32
N ARG A 53 96.35 -54.26 35.74
CA ARG A 53 96.63 -54.04 34.31
C ARG A 53 95.59 -54.70 33.40
N LYS A 54 95.17 -55.93 33.71
CA LYS A 54 94.11 -56.63 32.97
C LYS A 54 92.78 -55.89 33.06
N THR A 55 92.41 -55.45 34.27
CA THR A 55 91.17 -54.71 34.51
C THR A 55 91.17 -53.37 33.80
N GLU A 56 92.27 -52.60 33.87
CA GLU A 56 92.41 -51.35 33.12
C GLU A 56 92.32 -51.55 31.61
N ALA A 57 92.91 -52.63 31.09
CA ALA A 57 92.84 -52.97 29.67
C ALA A 57 91.40 -53.32 29.26
N ALA A 58 90.71 -54.14 30.05
CA ALA A 58 89.31 -54.49 29.82
C ALA A 58 88.41 -53.24 29.86
N LEU A 59 88.58 -52.38 30.86
CA LEU A 59 87.76 -51.18 31.03
C LEU A 59 87.99 -50.15 29.90
N LYS A 60 89.23 -50.03 29.40
CA LYS A 60 89.54 -49.24 28.20
C LYS A 60 88.86 -49.79 26.96
N GLU A 61 88.80 -51.10 26.84
CA GLU A 61 88.13 -51.76 25.72
C GLU A 61 86.60 -51.56 25.82
N ASP A 62 86.00 -51.77 26.98
CA ASP A 62 84.58 -51.53 27.22
C ASP A 62 84.18 -50.07 26.92
N LEU A 63 85.00 -49.10 27.35
CA LEU A 63 84.78 -47.69 27.05
C LEU A 63 84.86 -47.39 25.54
N ARG A 64 85.78 -48.05 24.81
CA ARG A 64 85.87 -47.92 23.35
C ARG A 64 84.65 -48.51 22.68
N GLN A 65 84.22 -49.70 23.09
CA GLN A 65 83.05 -50.38 22.54
C GLN A 65 81.77 -49.58 22.80
N THR A 66 81.57 -49.11 24.03
CA THR A 66 80.43 -48.25 24.40
C THR A 66 80.45 -46.95 23.61
N GLY A 67 81.61 -46.30 23.49
CA GLY A 67 81.76 -45.09 22.71
C GLY A 67 81.49 -45.30 21.21
N ALA A 68 81.84 -46.46 20.66
CA ALA A 68 81.52 -46.82 19.29
C ALA A 68 80.01 -47.09 19.09
N ALA A 69 79.39 -47.84 20.01
CA ALA A 69 77.96 -48.13 19.99
C ALA A 69 77.12 -46.86 20.06
N LEU A 70 77.42 -45.94 20.99
CA LEU A 70 76.72 -44.66 21.11
C LEU A 70 76.85 -43.79 19.85
N ARG A 71 78.03 -43.75 19.23
CA ARG A 71 78.21 -43.02 17.96
C ARG A 71 77.37 -43.61 16.84
N GLU A 72 77.23 -44.93 16.81
CA GLU A 72 76.40 -45.61 15.81
C GLU A 72 74.92 -45.36 16.05
N GLU A 73 74.45 -45.39 17.30
CA GLU A 73 73.07 -45.02 17.64
C GLU A 73 72.76 -43.56 17.27
N ILE A 74 73.65 -42.62 17.63
CA ILE A 74 73.50 -41.21 17.25
C ILE A 74 73.38 -41.07 15.74
N ARG A 75 74.23 -41.73 14.95
CA ARG A 75 74.16 -41.70 13.48
C ARG A 75 72.84 -42.26 12.94
N LYS A 76 72.34 -43.36 13.52
CA LYS A 76 71.05 -43.95 13.12
C LYS A 76 69.89 -43.00 13.43
N THR A 77 69.88 -42.39 14.61
CA THR A 77 68.85 -41.42 15.00
C THR A 77 68.90 -40.16 14.13
N GLU A 78 70.10 -39.63 13.83
CA GLU A 78 70.26 -38.49 12.92
C GLU A 78 69.78 -38.81 11.49
N ALA A 79 70.03 -40.03 11.01
CA ALA A 79 69.55 -40.48 9.71
C ALA A 79 68.01 -40.58 9.68
N ALA A 80 67.41 -41.19 10.71
CA ALA A 80 65.95 -41.30 10.84
C ALA A 80 65.29 -39.92 10.91
N LEU A 81 65.79 -39.01 11.75
CA LEU A 81 65.27 -37.64 11.85
C LEU A 81 65.37 -36.86 10.53
N LYS A 82 66.43 -37.07 9.75
CA LYS A 82 66.55 -36.47 8.41
C LYS A 82 65.52 -37.02 7.44
N GLU A 83 65.19 -38.29 7.54
CA GLU A 83 64.17 -38.93 6.71
C GLU A 83 62.77 -38.43 7.09
N ASP A 84 62.45 -38.42 8.39
CA ASP A 84 61.19 -37.87 8.90
C ASP A 84 60.99 -36.41 8.48
N LEU A 85 62.03 -35.57 8.61
CA LEU A 85 61.97 -34.16 8.18
C LEU A 85 61.70 -34.02 6.68
N ARG A 86 62.32 -34.87 5.84
CA ARG A 86 62.08 -34.87 4.40
C ARG A 86 60.65 -35.31 4.08
N GLN A 87 60.14 -36.32 4.78
CA GLN A 87 58.78 -36.79 4.59
C GLN A 87 57.77 -35.68 4.94
N VAL A 88 57.92 -35.04 6.09
CA VAL A 88 57.06 -33.91 6.49
C VAL A 88 57.14 -32.75 5.50
N GLU A 89 58.33 -32.43 4.97
CA GLU A 89 58.48 -31.38 3.96
C GLU A 89 57.72 -31.72 2.66
N VAL A 90 57.74 -32.98 2.23
CA VAL A 90 56.98 -33.45 1.06
C VAL A 90 55.48 -33.38 1.33
N GLU A 91 55.01 -33.91 2.46
CA GLU A 91 53.60 -33.91 2.84
C GLU A 91 53.03 -32.48 2.92
N LEU A 92 53.76 -31.55 3.54
CA LEU A 92 53.36 -30.14 3.61
C LEU A 92 53.32 -29.48 2.23
N ARG A 93 54.28 -29.78 1.34
CA ARG A 93 54.27 -29.25 -0.03
C ARG A 93 53.06 -29.74 -0.81
N GLU A 94 52.71 -31.02 -0.67
CA GLU A 94 51.54 -31.61 -1.32
C GLU A 94 50.23 -31.00 -0.78
N GLU A 95 50.13 -30.81 0.53
CA GLU A 95 48.95 -30.20 1.15
C GLU A 95 48.78 -28.73 0.72
N ILE A 96 49.86 -27.95 0.68
CA ILE A 96 49.82 -26.57 0.16
C ILE A 96 49.36 -26.54 -1.30
N GLN A 97 49.83 -27.46 -2.14
CA GLN A 97 49.40 -27.54 -3.54
C GLN A 97 47.93 -27.91 -3.65
N ARG A 98 47.46 -28.88 -2.84
CA ARG A 98 46.06 -29.31 -2.81
C ARG A 98 45.13 -28.16 -2.40
N LEU A 99 45.43 -27.51 -1.28
CA LEU A 99 44.66 -26.37 -0.78
C LEU A 99 44.67 -25.19 -1.78
N GLY A 100 45.81 -24.95 -2.43
CA GLY A 100 45.90 -23.96 -3.50
C GLY A 100 45.02 -24.29 -4.71
N GLY A 101 44.86 -25.57 -5.04
CA GLY A 101 43.93 -26.05 -6.07
C GLY A 101 42.47 -25.86 -5.67
N GLU A 102 42.10 -26.29 -4.46
CA GLU A 102 40.75 -26.16 -3.91
C GLU A 102 40.32 -24.69 -3.80
N LEU A 103 41.23 -23.81 -3.37
CA LEU A 103 40.98 -22.36 -3.32
C LEU A 103 40.69 -21.79 -4.71
N ARG A 104 41.50 -22.13 -5.73
CA ARG A 104 41.28 -21.68 -7.11
C ARG A 104 39.97 -22.18 -7.68
N GLN A 105 39.60 -23.42 -7.38
CA GLN A 105 38.33 -23.99 -7.82
C GLN A 105 37.14 -23.27 -7.17
N THR A 106 37.24 -22.98 -5.87
CA THR A 106 36.23 -22.22 -5.14
C THR A 106 36.10 -20.80 -5.68
N GLU A 107 37.22 -20.11 -5.92
CA GLU A 107 37.22 -18.77 -6.53
C GLU A 107 36.59 -18.77 -7.94
N ALA A 108 36.86 -19.80 -8.75
CA ALA A 108 36.26 -19.94 -10.07
C ALA A 108 34.74 -20.17 -9.98
N GLY A 109 34.31 -21.06 -9.08
CA GLY A 109 32.88 -21.32 -8.83
C GLY A 109 32.14 -20.07 -8.37
N LEU A 110 32.69 -19.33 -7.39
CA LEU A 110 32.10 -18.08 -6.92
C LEU A 110 32.01 -17.00 -8.01
N LYS A 111 33.00 -16.90 -8.90
CA LYS A 111 32.92 -15.99 -10.05
C LYS A 111 31.81 -16.38 -11.01
N GLU A 112 31.66 -17.69 -11.28
CA GLU A 112 30.59 -18.19 -12.13
C GLU A 112 29.22 -17.91 -11.50
N ASP A 113 29.04 -18.21 -10.21
CA ASP A 113 27.81 -17.93 -9.47
C ASP A 113 27.45 -16.43 -9.51
N ILE A 114 28.43 -15.55 -9.29
CA ILE A 114 28.24 -14.09 -9.40
C ILE A 114 27.77 -13.72 -10.81
N HIS A 115 28.41 -14.24 -11.86
CA HIS A 115 27.99 -13.96 -13.23
C HIS A 115 26.59 -14.48 -13.55
N GLN A 116 26.21 -15.64 -13.03
CA GLN A 116 24.86 -16.19 -13.19
C GLN A 116 23.82 -15.31 -12.48
N VAL A 117 24.09 -14.87 -11.24
CA VAL A 117 23.21 -13.95 -10.51
C VAL A 117 23.08 -12.61 -11.23
N GLU A 118 24.19 -12.02 -11.69
CA GLU A 118 24.16 -10.76 -12.44
C GLU A 118 23.36 -10.89 -13.74
N ALA A 119 23.49 -12.01 -14.46
CA ALA A 119 22.73 -12.26 -15.67
C ALA A 119 21.23 -12.42 -15.37
N GLY A 120 20.88 -13.18 -14.33
CA GLY A 120 19.50 -13.37 -13.88
C GLY A 120 18.84 -12.04 -13.49
N LEU A 121 19.50 -11.23 -12.66
CA LEU A 121 18.99 -9.92 -12.25
C LEU A 121 18.80 -8.96 -13.43
N ARG A 122 19.71 -8.97 -14.41
CA ARG A 122 19.55 -8.15 -15.63
C ARG A 122 18.34 -8.57 -16.45
N GLU A 123 18.06 -9.86 -16.51
CA GLU A 123 16.90 -10.39 -17.24
C GLU A 123 15.59 -10.05 -16.52
N GLU A 124 15.53 -10.27 -15.20
CA GLU A 124 14.36 -9.90 -14.38
C GLU A 124 14.04 -8.40 -14.47
N LEU A 125 15.06 -7.54 -14.44
CA LEU A 125 14.90 -6.10 -14.63
C LEU A 125 14.33 -5.76 -16.01
N ARG A 126 14.84 -6.39 -17.08
CA ARG A 126 14.32 -6.18 -18.44
C ARG A 126 12.86 -6.61 -18.58
N GLN A 127 12.50 -7.75 -18.01
CA GLN A 127 11.13 -8.26 -18.04
C GLN A 127 10.18 -7.33 -17.28
N THR A 128 10.61 -6.84 -16.12
CA THR A 128 9.85 -5.87 -15.32
C THR A 128 9.65 -4.56 -16.09
N GLU A 129 10.72 -4.01 -16.69
CA GLU A 129 10.63 -2.79 -17.50
C GLU A 129 9.71 -2.95 -18.71
N ALA A 130 9.76 -4.09 -19.39
CA ALA A 130 8.88 -4.39 -20.53
C ALA A 130 7.41 -4.48 -20.07
N GLY A 131 7.14 -5.21 -19.00
CA GLY A 131 5.78 -5.34 -18.44
C GLY A 131 5.19 -4.01 -18.02
N LEU A 132 5.97 -3.17 -17.33
CA LEU A 132 5.53 -1.82 -16.94
C LEU A 132 5.23 -0.92 -18.15
N ARG A 133 6.04 -1.00 -19.22
CA ARG A 133 5.79 -0.24 -20.45
C ARG A 133 4.48 -0.67 -21.13
N GLU A 134 4.21 -1.98 -21.19
CA GLU A 134 2.97 -2.50 -21.75
C GLU A 134 1.75 -2.07 -20.93
N GLU A 135 1.84 -2.15 -19.60
CA GLU A 135 0.77 -1.72 -18.70
C GLU A 135 0.47 -0.22 -18.85
N ILE A 136 1.50 0.63 -18.90
CA ILE A 136 1.34 2.07 -19.14
C ILE A 136 0.64 2.32 -20.48
N GLN A 137 1.09 1.69 -21.57
CA GLN A 137 0.47 1.86 -22.90
C GLN A 137 -0.99 1.42 -22.92
N ARG A 138 -1.30 0.33 -22.21
CA ARG A 138 -2.68 -0.15 -22.07
C ARG A 138 -3.55 0.86 -21.32
N LEU A 139 -3.09 1.36 -20.18
CA LEU A 139 -3.81 2.34 -19.37
C LEU A 139 -4.02 3.65 -20.13
N GLU A 140 -3.01 4.14 -20.86
CA GLU A 140 -3.16 5.30 -21.75
C GLU A 140 -4.24 5.06 -22.83
N GLY A 141 -4.30 3.86 -23.39
CA GLY A 141 -5.33 3.48 -24.36
C GLY A 141 -6.73 3.43 -23.76
N GLU A 142 -6.88 2.87 -22.55
CA GLU A 142 -8.15 2.83 -21.82
C GLU A 142 -8.62 4.24 -21.42
N LEU A 143 -7.69 5.11 -20.98
CA LEU A 143 -7.98 6.50 -20.66
C LEU A 143 -8.48 7.27 -21.90
N ARG A 144 -7.78 7.16 -23.04
CA ARG A 144 -8.22 7.81 -24.30
C ARG A 144 -9.60 7.36 -24.75
N LYS A 145 -9.92 6.07 -24.61
CA LYS A 145 -11.26 5.55 -24.94
C LYS A 145 -12.32 6.15 -24.02
N THR A 146 -12.02 6.25 -22.73
CA THR A 146 -12.92 6.84 -21.74
C THR A 146 -13.15 8.32 -22.02
N GLU A 147 -12.10 9.08 -22.31
CA GLU A 147 -12.20 10.50 -22.69
C GLU A 147 -13.03 10.69 -23.97
N ALA A 148 -12.82 9.85 -24.99
CA ALA A 148 -13.60 9.90 -26.22
C ALA A 148 -15.08 9.59 -25.97
N GLY A 149 -15.38 8.56 -25.17
CA GLY A 149 -16.75 8.21 -24.79
C GLY A 149 -17.45 9.33 -24.03
N LEU A 150 -16.79 9.91 -23.02
CA LEU A 150 -17.35 11.04 -22.27
C LEU A 150 -17.61 12.27 -23.16
N LYS A 151 -16.74 12.53 -24.13
CA LYS A 151 -16.94 13.62 -25.08
C LYS A 151 -18.15 13.37 -25.98
N GLU A 152 -18.35 12.13 -26.42
CA GLU A 152 -19.52 11.74 -27.19
C GLU A 152 -20.80 11.88 -26.36
N ASP A 153 -20.80 11.37 -25.12
CA ASP A 153 -21.93 11.48 -24.19
C ASP A 153 -22.31 12.95 -23.95
N ILE A 154 -21.32 13.83 -23.73
CA ILE A 154 -21.55 15.28 -23.58
C ILE A 154 -22.21 15.85 -24.84
N HIS A 155 -21.71 15.52 -26.04
CA HIS A 155 -22.31 16.00 -27.29
C HIS A 155 -23.74 15.49 -27.49
N GLN A 156 -24.03 14.25 -27.12
CA GLN A 156 -25.39 13.69 -27.18
C GLN A 156 -26.34 14.41 -26.22
N VAL A 157 -25.91 14.66 -24.98
CA VAL A 157 -26.69 15.42 -23.99
C VAL A 157 -26.94 16.85 -24.47
N GLU A 158 -25.91 17.54 -24.96
CA GLU A 158 -26.05 18.91 -25.51
C GLU A 158 -27.04 18.96 -26.68
N ALA A 159 -26.98 17.97 -27.58
CA ALA A 159 -27.89 17.87 -28.71
C ALA A 159 -29.34 17.61 -28.25
N GLY A 160 -29.52 16.68 -27.31
CA GLY A 160 -30.83 16.38 -26.71
C GLY A 160 -31.46 17.61 -26.04
N LEU A 161 -30.70 18.30 -25.19
CA LEU A 161 -31.18 19.50 -24.51
C LEU A 161 -31.54 20.64 -25.48
N ARG A 162 -30.78 20.82 -26.57
CA ARG A 162 -31.11 21.81 -27.62
C ARG A 162 -32.41 21.47 -28.33
N GLU A 163 -32.67 20.19 -28.57
CA GLU A 163 -33.90 19.74 -29.22
C GLU A 163 -35.11 19.90 -28.28
N GLU A 164 -34.99 19.48 -27.03
CA GLU A 164 -36.04 19.68 -26.02
C GLU A 164 -36.39 21.17 -25.84
N LEU A 165 -35.38 22.05 -25.81
CA LEU A 165 -35.58 23.49 -25.73
C LEU A 165 -36.35 24.02 -26.95
N ARG A 166 -35.97 23.60 -28.17
CA ARG A 166 -36.65 23.99 -29.41
C ARG A 166 -38.10 23.54 -29.43
N GLN A 167 -38.38 22.30 -29.01
CA GLN A 167 -39.73 21.76 -28.95
C GLN A 167 -40.58 22.53 -27.94
N THR A 168 -40.01 22.86 -26.77
CA THR A 168 -40.67 23.68 -25.76
C THR A 168 -40.98 25.09 -26.28
N GLU A 169 -40.01 25.75 -26.93
CA GLU A 169 -40.22 27.07 -27.54
C GLU A 169 -41.29 27.05 -28.64
N ALA A 170 -41.30 26.03 -29.49
CA ALA A 170 -42.32 25.86 -30.53
C ALA A 170 -43.71 25.65 -29.93
N GLY A 171 -43.83 24.76 -28.93
CA GLY A 171 -45.09 24.51 -28.22
C GLY A 171 -45.65 25.76 -27.54
N LEU A 172 -44.79 26.53 -26.85
CA LEU A 172 -45.18 27.80 -26.23
C LEU A 172 -45.66 28.83 -27.28
N ARG A 173 -45.00 28.92 -28.44
CA ARG A 173 -45.42 29.82 -29.52
C ARG A 173 -46.80 29.43 -30.07
N GLU A 174 -47.06 28.15 -30.28
CA GLU A 174 -48.37 27.67 -30.72
C GLU A 174 -49.48 27.96 -29.70
N GLU A 175 -49.19 27.76 -28.41
CA GLU A 175 -50.13 28.04 -27.34
C GLU A 175 -50.46 29.54 -27.27
N ILE A 176 -49.46 30.42 -27.38
CA ILE A 176 -49.65 31.88 -27.45
C ILE A 176 -50.54 32.25 -28.64
N GLN A 177 -50.25 31.74 -29.85
CA GLN A 177 -51.07 32.02 -31.03
C GLN A 177 -52.51 31.56 -30.88
N ARG A 178 -52.73 30.39 -30.25
CA ARG A 178 -54.07 29.87 -29.96
C ARG A 178 -54.81 30.79 -28.99
N LEU A 179 -54.16 31.24 -27.92
CA LEU A 179 -54.73 32.16 -26.94
C LEU A 179 -55.08 33.51 -27.59
N GLU A 180 -54.17 34.09 -28.38
CA GLU A 180 -54.43 35.32 -29.14
C GLU A 180 -55.64 35.19 -30.08
N GLY A 181 -55.74 34.06 -30.80
CA GLY A 181 -56.90 33.76 -31.64
C GLY A 181 -58.20 33.67 -30.83
N GLY A 182 -58.16 33.03 -29.66
CA GLY A 182 -59.27 32.97 -28.72
C GLY A 182 -59.71 34.34 -28.24
N VAL A 183 -58.78 35.19 -27.84
CA VAL A 183 -59.05 36.58 -27.41
C VAL A 183 -59.71 37.37 -28.54
N ARG A 184 -59.17 37.34 -29.77
CA ARG A 184 -59.78 38.04 -30.91
C ARG A 184 -61.20 37.59 -31.20
N LYS A 185 -61.48 36.29 -31.05
CA LYS A 185 -62.83 35.75 -31.23
C LYS A 185 -63.79 36.29 -30.17
N LEU A 186 -63.37 36.29 -28.90
CA LEU A 186 -64.16 36.85 -27.80
C LEU A 186 -64.40 38.35 -27.98
N GLU A 187 -63.40 39.12 -28.39
CA GLU A 187 -63.56 40.53 -28.73
C GLU A 187 -64.59 40.74 -29.85
N GLY A 188 -64.58 39.88 -30.87
CA GLY A 188 -65.55 39.91 -31.96
C GLY A 188 -66.98 39.56 -31.51
N GLU A 189 -67.14 38.57 -30.64
CA GLU A 189 -68.43 38.22 -30.03
C GLU A 189 -68.95 39.34 -29.14
N LEU A 190 -68.09 39.95 -28.32
CA LEU A 190 -68.44 41.11 -27.49
C LEU A 190 -68.92 42.29 -28.34
N ARG A 191 -68.22 42.65 -29.42
CA ARG A 191 -68.66 43.71 -30.34
C ARG A 191 -70.02 43.45 -30.95
N LYS A 192 -70.33 42.19 -31.31
CA LYS A 192 -71.66 41.82 -31.84
C LYS A 192 -72.74 42.00 -30.77
N VAL A 193 -72.48 41.60 -29.53
CA VAL A 193 -73.39 41.82 -28.40
C VAL A 193 -73.60 43.31 -28.17
N GLU A 194 -72.54 44.11 -28.16
CA GLU A 194 -72.64 45.58 -28.01
C GLU A 194 -73.48 46.22 -29.12
N MET A 195 -73.29 45.83 -30.39
CA MET A 195 -74.11 46.33 -31.50
C MET A 195 -75.58 45.89 -31.36
N GLY A 196 -75.82 44.62 -31.03
CA GLY A 196 -77.17 44.09 -30.82
C GLY A 196 -77.91 44.83 -29.71
N LEU A 197 -77.25 45.08 -28.58
CA LEU A 197 -77.81 45.87 -27.48
C LEU A 197 -78.07 47.32 -27.89
N ARG A 198 -77.18 47.95 -28.67
CA ARG A 198 -77.44 49.30 -29.21
C ARG A 198 -78.68 49.31 -30.10
N ASP A 199 -78.80 48.37 -31.02
CA ASP A 199 -79.94 48.29 -31.93
C ASP A 199 -81.26 48.05 -31.17
N GLU A 200 -81.24 47.21 -30.14
CA GLU A 200 -82.39 46.95 -29.28
C GLU A 200 -82.79 48.20 -28.48
N ILE A 201 -81.83 48.94 -27.93
CA ILE A 201 -82.07 50.24 -27.28
C ILE A 201 -82.73 51.23 -28.26
N HIS A 202 -82.18 51.40 -29.47
CA HIS A 202 -82.77 52.30 -30.48
C HIS A 202 -84.19 51.87 -30.87
N ARG A 203 -84.45 50.57 -30.97
CA ARG A 203 -85.79 50.04 -31.23
C ARG A 203 -86.75 50.39 -30.09
N LEU A 204 -86.35 50.13 -28.84
CA LEU A 204 -87.15 50.42 -27.66
C LEU A 204 -87.44 51.92 -27.52
N GLU A 205 -86.47 52.79 -27.81
CA GLU A 205 -86.66 54.24 -27.85
C GLU A 205 -87.70 54.63 -28.92
N GLY A 206 -87.63 54.03 -30.11
CA GLY A 206 -88.61 54.25 -31.17
C GLY A 206 -90.02 53.76 -30.82
N GLU A 207 -90.13 52.58 -30.19
CA GLU A 207 -91.40 52.05 -29.67
C GLU A 207 -91.97 52.95 -28.57
N LEU A 208 -91.13 53.42 -27.65
CA LEU A 208 -91.52 54.35 -26.59
C LEU A 208 -92.06 55.67 -27.18
N GLN A 209 -91.40 56.24 -28.18
CA GLN A 209 -91.89 57.45 -28.87
C GLN A 209 -93.23 57.22 -29.57
N ARG A 210 -93.44 56.05 -30.19
CA ARG A 210 -94.74 55.69 -30.78
C ARG A 210 -95.83 55.57 -29.74
N VAL A 211 -95.54 54.93 -28.61
CA VAL A 211 -96.48 54.84 -27.48
C VAL A 211 -96.79 56.24 -26.94
N GLU A 212 -95.79 57.09 -26.76
CA GLU A 212 -95.98 58.46 -26.28
C GLU A 212 -96.86 59.29 -27.23
N THR A 213 -96.59 59.22 -28.55
CA THR A 213 -97.40 59.93 -29.55
C THR A 213 -98.83 59.39 -29.65
N ALA A 214 -99.01 58.07 -29.55
CA ALA A 214 -100.32 57.45 -29.50
C ALA A 214 -101.10 57.90 -28.26
N LEU A 215 -100.49 57.86 -27.08
CA LEU A 215 -101.09 58.33 -25.82
C LEU A 215 -101.45 59.82 -25.89
N ARG A 216 -100.57 60.68 -26.40
CA ARG A 216 -100.89 62.11 -26.64
C ARG A 216 -102.09 62.28 -27.56
N GLY A 217 -102.17 61.47 -28.62
CA GLY A 217 -103.31 61.45 -29.54
C GLY A 217 -104.61 61.00 -28.88
N GLU A 218 -104.57 59.96 -28.04
CA GLU A 218 -105.72 59.49 -27.27
C GLU A 218 -106.20 60.53 -26.26
N ILE A 219 -105.28 61.19 -25.54
CA ILE A 219 -105.59 62.31 -24.66
C ILE A 219 -106.29 63.42 -25.44
N HIS A 220 -105.76 63.82 -26.61
CA HIS A 220 -106.39 64.85 -27.43
C HIS A 220 -107.79 64.46 -27.92
N ARG A 221 -108.01 63.18 -28.27
CA ARG A 221 -109.35 62.67 -28.61
C ARG A 221 -110.28 62.66 -27.39
N LEU A 222 -109.77 62.32 -26.21
CA LEU A 222 -110.55 62.36 -24.97
C LEU A 222 -110.95 63.79 -24.65
N ASP A 223 -110.04 64.77 -24.76
CA ASP A 223 -110.35 66.19 -24.60
C ASP A 223 -111.45 66.64 -25.57
N GLN A 224 -111.36 66.26 -26.85
CA GLN A 224 -112.40 66.55 -27.84
C GLN A 224 -113.75 65.88 -27.51
N LYS A 225 -113.74 64.61 -27.04
CA LYS A 225 -114.97 63.93 -26.61
C LYS A 225 -115.57 64.60 -25.38
N ILE A 226 -114.74 65.02 -24.42
CA ILE A 226 -115.15 65.76 -23.23
C ILE A 226 -115.76 67.10 -23.63
N ASP A 227 -115.11 67.86 -24.52
CA ASP A 227 -115.62 69.14 -24.99
C ASP A 227 -116.88 68.99 -25.83
N GLY A 228 -116.94 67.97 -26.69
CA GLY A 228 -118.15 67.60 -27.43
C GLY A 228 -119.31 67.26 -26.47
N ALA A 229 -119.06 66.43 -25.46
CA ALA A 229 -120.04 66.10 -24.43
C ALA A 229 -120.45 67.32 -23.61
N LYS A 230 -119.51 68.23 -23.26
CA LYS A 230 -119.83 69.51 -22.61
C LYS A 230 -120.75 70.36 -23.49
N VAL A 231 -120.48 70.47 -24.79
CA VAL A 231 -121.32 71.22 -25.74
C VAL A 231 -122.70 70.58 -25.89
N GLU A 232 -122.77 69.25 -25.97
CA GLU A 232 -124.02 68.53 -26.05
C GLU A 232 -124.84 68.69 -24.75
N LEU A 233 -124.19 68.61 -23.59
CA LEU A 233 -124.80 68.90 -22.29
C LEU A 233 -125.31 70.36 -22.23
N LEU A 234 -124.55 71.32 -22.74
CA LEU A 234 -124.97 72.72 -22.88
C LEU A 234 -126.21 72.85 -23.76
N LYS A 235 -126.24 72.17 -24.92
CA LYS A 235 -127.41 72.13 -25.82
C LYS A 235 -128.61 71.50 -25.13
N TRP A 236 -128.43 70.38 -24.42
CA TRP A 236 -129.48 69.70 -23.67
C TRP A 236 -130.02 70.57 -22.54
N THR A 237 -129.13 71.25 -21.80
CA THR A 237 -129.49 72.18 -20.74
C THR A 237 -130.26 73.37 -21.31
N PHE A 238 -129.79 73.95 -22.42
CA PHE A 238 -130.50 75.03 -23.11
C PHE A 238 -131.84 74.59 -23.67
N GLY A 239 -131.92 73.44 -24.34
CA GLY A 239 -133.18 72.87 -24.84
C GLY A 239 -134.15 72.53 -23.72
N PHE A 240 -133.67 72.00 -22.60
CA PHE A 240 -134.45 71.78 -21.39
C PHE A 240 -134.98 73.11 -20.82
N TRP A 241 -134.14 74.15 -20.70
CA TRP A 241 -134.57 75.47 -20.23
C TRP A 241 -135.57 76.12 -21.19
N VAL A 242 -135.32 76.11 -22.50
CA VAL A 242 -136.24 76.66 -23.52
C VAL A 242 -137.56 75.90 -23.54
N GLY A 243 -137.53 74.56 -23.46
CA GLY A 243 -138.72 73.73 -23.38
C GLY A 243 -139.55 74.04 -22.13
N ASN A 244 -138.90 74.14 -20.96
CA ASN A 244 -139.56 74.57 -19.73
C ASN A 244 -140.17 75.99 -19.86
N ILE A 245 -139.43 76.95 -20.43
CA ILE A 245 -139.93 78.32 -20.68
C ILE A 245 -141.12 78.31 -21.63
N ALA A 246 -141.08 77.53 -22.71
CA ALA A 246 -142.15 77.44 -23.71
C ALA A 246 -143.41 76.79 -23.13
N VAL A 247 -143.27 75.74 -22.32
CA VAL A 247 -144.40 75.12 -21.61
C VAL A 247 -145.02 76.11 -20.61
N LEU A 248 -144.20 76.78 -19.80
CA LEU A 248 -144.66 77.84 -18.89
C LEU A 248 -145.37 78.96 -19.66
N SER A 249 -144.83 79.37 -20.79
CA SER A 249 -145.43 80.41 -21.67
C SER A 249 -146.71 79.94 -22.33
N GLY A 250 -146.80 78.68 -22.75
CA GLY A 250 -147.99 78.06 -23.34
C GLY A 250 -149.12 77.87 -22.34
N ILE A 251 -148.79 77.48 -21.10
CA ILE A 251 -149.73 77.48 -19.97
C ILE A 251 -150.23 78.90 -19.71
N MET A 252 -149.33 79.89 -19.66
CA MET A 252 -149.70 81.31 -19.53
C MET A 252 -150.59 81.80 -20.67
N PHE A 253 -150.32 81.41 -21.92
CA PHE A 253 -151.12 81.80 -23.09
C PHE A 253 -152.49 81.11 -23.15
N ALA A 254 -152.58 79.83 -22.76
CA ALA A 254 -153.85 79.12 -22.64
C ALA A 254 -154.73 79.73 -21.54
N LEU A 255 -154.13 80.12 -20.41
CA LEU A 255 -154.80 80.90 -19.37
C LEU A 255 -155.26 82.27 -19.90
N PHE A 256 -154.47 82.93 -20.75
CA PHE A 256 -154.83 84.21 -21.36
C PHE A 256 -155.95 84.09 -22.41
N ARG A 257 -155.96 83.02 -23.23
CA ARG A 257 -156.96 82.80 -24.29
C ARG A 257 -158.31 82.29 -23.77
N ALA A 258 -158.32 81.55 -22.67
CA ALA A 258 -159.57 81.11 -22.01
C ALA A 258 -160.38 82.28 -21.40
N PHE A 259 -159.79 83.47 -21.28
CA PHE A 259 -160.44 84.61 -20.63
C PHE A 259 -161.15 85.58 -21.60
N ILE A 260 -161.00 85.47 -22.94
CA ILE A 260 -161.45 86.52 -23.89
C ILE A 260 -162.34 86.00 -25.05
N GLY A 261 -162.66 84.71 -25.12
CA GLY A 261 -163.57 84.17 -26.15
C GLY A 261 -165.03 84.05 -25.72
N THR A 262 -165.79 85.14 -25.76
CA THR A 262 -167.25 85.19 -25.98
C THR A 262 -167.56 85.48 -27.44
#